data_AF-A0A9P6ILG6-F1
#
_entry.id   AF-A0A9P6ILG6-F1
#
_cell.length_a   1.000
_cell.length_b   1.000
_cell.length_c   1.000
_cell.angle_alpha   90.00
_cell.angle_beta   90.00
_cell.angle_gamma   90.00
#
_symmetry.space_group_name_H-M   'P 1'
#
loop_
_entity.id
_entity.type
_entity.pdbx_description
1 polymer ?
#
loop_
_entity_poly.entity_id
_entity_poly.type
_entity_poly.pdbx_seq_one_letter_code
_entity_poly.pdbx_strand_id
1 'polypeptide(L)'
;MVDILNSFDTRLGSLETSVMPIHKSTQTLTRLAGNMDQTVAALEAILSYFDLATQEEAIVSRPLADQDLQSYIQSISRIRDYLRAMSSIKLKAGDRVVQQLKRSLKVASAQLDDKFKQVLTQNSQSLDLKVVTSVDRKDIPQPPPGATQTLVILAKNLAEIDRDPNATPTGYLKSYCEIRASGMIKSLTPLHQSSNVELKGVYEKGSGPFILYTISLLKLCRNEADLADTLLDSKLLSLAFMGSIMRPIEQWVETGRIITRRVLKTYSSEVGVLFDVIEALDSNMNTFESVFG
;
A
#
# COMPACT_ATOMS: atom_id res chain seq x y z
N MET A 1 -89.12 -22.56 12.02
CA MET A 1 -88.08 -21.50 11.95
C MET A 1 -86.80 -21.91 12.70
N VAL A 2 -86.92 -22.56 13.87
CA VAL A 2 -85.78 -23.09 14.65
C VAL A 2 -85.02 -24.22 13.92
N ASP A 3 -85.72 -25.15 13.26
CA ASP A 3 -85.07 -26.25 12.52
C ASP A 3 -84.22 -25.79 11.33
N ILE A 4 -84.64 -24.71 10.65
CA ILE A 4 -83.90 -24.15 9.51
C ILE A 4 -82.58 -23.54 10.02
N LEU A 5 -82.63 -22.78 11.11
CA LEU A 5 -81.44 -22.21 11.75
C LEU A 5 -80.48 -23.30 12.24
N ASN A 6 -81.01 -24.36 12.86
CA ASN A 6 -80.20 -25.47 13.35
C ASN A 6 -79.52 -26.25 12.20
N SER A 7 -80.21 -26.39 11.06
CA SER A 7 -79.65 -26.98 9.83
C SER A 7 -78.59 -26.10 9.18
N PHE A 8 -78.71 -24.78 9.30
CA PHE A 8 -77.73 -23.83 8.82
C PHE A 8 -76.47 -23.89 9.67
N ASP A 9 -76.61 -23.93 10.99
CA ASP A 9 -75.48 -23.97 11.93
C ASP A 9 -74.65 -25.25 11.78
N THR A 10 -75.31 -26.41 11.62
CA THR A 10 -74.62 -27.68 11.33
C THR A 10 -73.90 -27.65 9.98
N ARG A 11 -74.53 -27.06 8.95
CA ARG A 11 -73.89 -26.89 7.64
C ARG A 11 -72.72 -25.91 7.69
N LEU A 12 -72.82 -24.83 8.46
CA LEU A 12 -71.75 -23.86 8.70
C LEU A 12 -70.58 -24.49 9.44
N GLY A 13 -70.83 -25.21 10.53
CA GLY A 13 -69.78 -25.94 11.25
C GLY A 13 -69.12 -27.03 10.40
N SER A 14 -69.89 -27.76 9.58
CA SER A 14 -69.34 -28.75 8.64
C SER A 14 -68.55 -28.11 7.49
N LEU A 15 -68.98 -26.93 7.04
CA LEU A 15 -68.28 -26.15 6.01
C LEU A 15 -66.97 -25.60 6.58
N GLU A 16 -66.99 -25.01 7.78
CA GLU A 16 -65.80 -24.52 8.47
C GLU A 16 -64.78 -25.64 8.68
N THR A 17 -65.23 -26.81 9.14
CA THR A 17 -64.37 -27.99 9.33
C THR A 17 -63.78 -28.50 8.00
N SER A 18 -64.51 -28.35 6.89
CA SER A 18 -64.05 -28.73 5.54
C SER A 18 -63.15 -27.67 4.88
N VAL A 19 -63.39 -26.39 5.14
CA VAL A 19 -62.72 -25.24 4.49
C VAL A 19 -61.45 -24.82 5.21
N MET A 20 -61.42 -24.89 6.54
CA MET A 20 -60.24 -24.53 7.36
C MET A 20 -58.96 -25.29 6.97
N PRO A 21 -58.99 -26.62 6.71
CA PRO A 21 -57.80 -27.36 6.24
C PRO A 21 -57.35 -26.92 4.85
N ILE A 22 -58.30 -26.60 3.96
CA ILE A 22 -58.00 -26.11 2.61
C ILE A 22 -57.30 -24.76 2.70
N HIS A 23 -57.82 -23.81 3.48
CA HIS A 23 -57.21 -22.51 3.68
C HIS A 23 -55.78 -22.61 4.24
N LYS A 24 -55.56 -23.46 5.26
CA LYS A 24 -54.21 -23.73 5.81
C LYS A 24 -53.28 -24.36 4.77
N SER A 25 -53.78 -25.29 3.96
CA SER A 25 -53.02 -25.92 2.88
C SER A 25 -52.64 -24.88 1.81
N THR A 26 -53.59 -24.04 1.38
CA THR A 26 -53.34 -22.95 0.44
C THR A 26 -52.33 -21.95 0.98
N GLN A 27 -52.45 -21.50 2.24
CA GLN A 27 -51.47 -20.60 2.85
C GLN A 27 -50.07 -21.23 2.91
N THR A 28 -49.98 -22.52 3.22
CA THR A 28 -48.72 -23.26 3.23
C THR A 28 -48.12 -23.35 1.82
N LEU A 29 -48.94 -23.63 0.81
CA LEU A 29 -48.53 -23.65 -0.60
C LEU A 29 -48.06 -22.28 -1.07
N THR A 30 -48.77 -21.19 -0.73
CA THR A 30 -48.34 -19.82 -1.06
C THR A 30 -47.00 -19.49 -0.42
N ARG A 31 -46.80 -19.86 0.86
CA ARG A 31 -45.51 -19.67 1.53
C ARG A 31 -44.40 -20.50 0.88
N LEU A 32 -44.70 -21.75 0.51
CA LEU A 32 -43.75 -22.62 -0.17
C LEU A 32 -43.35 -22.07 -1.54
N ALA A 33 -44.33 -21.59 -2.33
CA ALA A 33 -44.08 -20.93 -3.61
C ALA A 33 -43.18 -19.69 -3.43
N GLY A 34 -43.49 -18.82 -2.48
CA GLY A 34 -42.65 -17.65 -2.19
C GLY A 34 -41.23 -18.01 -1.74
N ASN A 35 -41.06 -19.07 -0.95
CA ASN A 35 -39.74 -19.58 -0.58
C ASN A 35 -38.97 -20.16 -1.78
N MET A 36 -39.65 -20.82 -2.71
CA MET A 36 -39.05 -21.31 -3.95
C MET A 36 -38.58 -20.14 -4.82
N ASP A 37 -39.40 -19.12 -5.02
CA ASP A 37 -39.04 -17.92 -5.80
C ASP A 37 -37.81 -17.22 -5.21
N GLN A 38 -37.76 -17.06 -3.89
CA GLN A 38 -36.58 -16.51 -3.19
C GLN A 38 -35.33 -17.37 -3.38
N THR A 39 -35.48 -18.70 -3.36
CA THR A 39 -34.37 -19.64 -3.57
C THR A 39 -33.85 -19.56 -5.00
N VAL A 40 -34.73 -19.45 -6.00
CA VAL A 40 -34.37 -19.27 -7.41
C VAL A 40 -33.61 -17.96 -7.59
N ALA A 41 -34.13 -16.85 -7.07
CA ALA A 41 -33.46 -15.54 -7.15
C ALA A 41 -32.06 -15.55 -6.50
N ALA A 42 -31.92 -16.24 -5.36
CA ALA A 42 -30.62 -16.40 -4.71
C ALA A 42 -29.64 -17.23 -5.57
N LEU A 43 -30.12 -18.29 -6.23
CA LEU A 43 -29.32 -19.11 -7.14
C LEU A 43 -28.89 -18.33 -8.39
N GLU A 44 -29.78 -17.53 -8.99
CA GLU A 44 -29.46 -16.65 -10.11
C GLU A 44 -28.38 -15.64 -9.74
N ALA A 45 -28.49 -15.02 -8.54
CA ALA A 45 -27.45 -14.13 -8.03
C ALA A 45 -26.11 -14.86 -7.91
N ILE A 46 -26.07 -16.05 -7.31
CA ILE A 46 -24.85 -16.85 -7.18
C ILE A 46 -24.24 -17.17 -8.54
N LEU A 47 -25.04 -17.63 -9.51
CA LEU A 47 -24.58 -17.95 -10.86
C LEU A 47 -23.97 -16.72 -11.55
N SER A 48 -24.57 -15.54 -11.39
CA SER A 48 -24.02 -14.31 -11.97
C SER A 48 -22.59 -14.01 -11.48
N TYR A 49 -22.27 -14.33 -10.23
CA TYR A 49 -20.91 -14.15 -9.69
C TYR A 49 -19.90 -15.15 -10.26
N PHE A 50 -20.32 -16.34 -10.72
CA PHE A 50 -19.42 -17.27 -11.41
C PHE A 50 -19.01 -16.72 -12.78
N ASP A 51 -19.98 -16.19 -13.54
CA ASP A 51 -19.73 -15.60 -14.85
C ASP A 51 -18.85 -14.36 -14.72
N LEU A 52 -19.16 -13.49 -13.75
CA LEU A 52 -18.36 -12.31 -13.44
C LEU A 52 -16.95 -12.66 -12.98
N ALA A 53 -16.77 -13.66 -12.12
CA ALA A 53 -15.44 -14.10 -11.69
C ALA A 53 -14.58 -14.55 -12.87
N THR A 54 -15.20 -15.27 -13.82
CA THR A 54 -14.52 -15.73 -15.05
C THR A 54 -14.16 -14.55 -15.96
N GLN A 55 -15.06 -13.57 -16.10
CA GLN A 55 -14.81 -12.36 -16.87
C GLN A 55 -13.68 -11.51 -16.29
N GLU A 56 -13.70 -11.24 -14.98
CA GLU A 56 -12.68 -10.43 -14.33
C GLU A 56 -11.33 -11.15 -14.31
N GLU A 57 -11.31 -12.48 -14.13
CA GLU A 57 -10.07 -13.27 -14.25
C GLU A 57 -9.45 -13.12 -15.65
N ALA A 58 -10.24 -13.12 -16.72
CA ALA A 58 -9.75 -12.94 -18.08
C ALA A 58 -9.14 -11.55 -18.33
N ILE A 59 -9.63 -10.52 -17.62
CA ILE A 59 -9.07 -9.16 -17.66
C ILE A 59 -7.75 -9.13 -16.91
N VAL A 60 -7.74 -9.63 -15.67
CA VAL A 60 -6.60 -9.58 -14.76
C VAL A 60 -5.44 -10.47 -15.20
N SER A 61 -5.72 -11.57 -15.88
CA SER A 61 -4.70 -12.52 -16.38
C SER A 61 -3.83 -11.92 -17.49
N ARG A 62 -4.29 -10.85 -18.16
CA ARG A 62 -3.49 -10.14 -19.15
C ARG A 62 -2.42 -9.29 -18.45
N PRO A 63 -1.21 -9.18 -19.01
CA PRO A 63 -0.20 -8.26 -18.51
C PRO A 63 -0.72 -6.82 -18.51
N LEU A 64 -0.47 -6.10 -17.43
CA LEU A 64 -0.87 -4.71 -17.29
C LEU A 64 -0.17 -3.81 -18.32
N ALA A 65 -0.94 -3.29 -19.27
CA ALA A 65 -0.50 -2.27 -20.22
C ALA A 65 -0.77 -0.85 -19.68
N ASP A 66 0.06 0.12 -20.07
CA ASP A 66 -0.03 1.50 -19.56
C ASP A 66 -1.35 2.19 -19.89
N GLN A 67 -1.98 1.83 -21.02
CA GLN A 67 -3.26 2.39 -21.45
C GLN A 67 -4.47 1.79 -20.71
N ASP A 68 -4.29 0.66 -20.04
CA ASP A 68 -5.38 -0.11 -19.43
C ASP A 68 -5.45 0.03 -17.90
N LEU A 69 -4.60 0.85 -17.28
CA LEU A 69 -4.47 0.94 -15.82
C LEU A 69 -5.80 1.25 -15.10
N GLN A 70 -6.59 2.18 -15.63
CA GLN A 70 -7.89 2.55 -15.04
C GLN A 70 -8.89 1.40 -15.09
N SER A 71 -9.02 0.75 -16.25
CA SER A 71 -9.90 -0.41 -16.44
C SER A 71 -9.49 -1.57 -15.55
N TYR A 72 -8.17 -1.78 -15.38
CA TYR A 72 -7.62 -2.81 -14.52
C TYR A 72 -7.91 -2.56 -13.04
N ILE A 73 -7.78 -1.31 -12.58
CA ILE A 73 -8.13 -0.91 -11.21
C ILE A 73 -9.63 -1.12 -10.93
N GLN A 74 -10.50 -0.76 -11.88
CA GLN A 74 -11.93 -1.01 -11.76
C GLN A 74 -12.24 -2.51 -11.64
N SER A 75 -11.56 -3.35 -12.44
CA SER A 75 -11.65 -4.82 -12.34
C SER A 75 -11.28 -5.32 -10.94
N ILE A 76 -10.17 -4.83 -10.37
CA ILE A 76 -9.74 -5.16 -9.01
C ILE A 76 -10.77 -4.74 -7.96
N SER A 77 -11.35 -3.54 -8.08
CA SER A 77 -12.43 -3.09 -7.18
C SER A 77 -13.62 -4.04 -7.23
N ARG A 78 -14.07 -4.42 -8.44
CA ARG A 78 -15.17 -5.36 -8.62
C ARG A 78 -14.87 -6.73 -8.02
N ILE A 79 -13.67 -7.27 -8.23
CA ILE A 79 -13.23 -8.53 -7.61
C ILE A 79 -13.32 -8.46 -6.08
N ARG A 80 -12.89 -7.35 -5.47
CA ARG A 80 -12.94 -7.16 -4.00
C ARG A 80 -14.38 -7.07 -3.50
N ASP A 81 -15.24 -6.33 -4.19
CA ASP A 81 -16.66 -6.22 -3.85
C ASP A 81 -17.36 -7.58 -3.95
N TYR A 82 -17.06 -8.37 -4.99
CA TYR A 82 -17.56 -9.73 -5.15
C TYR A 82 -17.03 -10.67 -4.07
N LEU A 83 -15.76 -10.58 -3.69
CA LEU A 83 -15.20 -11.35 -2.57
C LEU A 83 -15.92 -11.04 -1.26
N ARG A 84 -16.22 -9.76 -1.00
CA ARG A 84 -16.97 -9.35 0.20
C ARG A 84 -18.38 -9.90 0.17
N ALA A 85 -19.09 -9.77 -0.96
CA ALA A 85 -20.44 -10.30 -1.12
C ALA A 85 -20.47 -11.83 -0.95
N MET A 86 -19.59 -12.56 -1.63
CA MET A 86 -19.52 -14.02 -1.56
C MET A 86 -19.08 -14.55 -0.20
N SER A 87 -18.21 -13.83 0.52
CA SER A 87 -17.80 -14.23 1.87
C SER A 87 -18.97 -14.25 2.88
N SER A 88 -20.07 -13.57 2.59
CA SER A 88 -21.29 -13.60 3.41
C SER A 88 -22.18 -14.82 3.13
N ILE A 89 -22.00 -15.48 1.97
CA ILE A 89 -22.84 -16.59 1.50
C ILE A 89 -22.19 -17.92 1.93
N LYS A 90 -22.81 -18.62 2.89
CA LYS A 90 -22.31 -19.90 3.43
C LYS A 90 -22.67 -21.10 2.53
N LEU A 91 -22.21 -21.10 1.28
CA LEU A 91 -22.44 -22.20 0.34
C LEU A 91 -21.11 -22.82 -0.10
N LYS A 92 -21.00 -24.15 0.02
CA LYS A 92 -19.82 -24.91 -0.44
C LYS A 92 -19.51 -24.71 -1.92
N ALA A 93 -20.52 -24.48 -2.76
CA ALA A 93 -20.31 -24.16 -4.17
C ALA A 93 -19.65 -22.79 -4.37
N GLY A 94 -19.96 -21.82 -3.49
CA GLY A 94 -19.37 -20.48 -3.50
C GLY A 94 -17.90 -20.46 -3.10
N ASP A 95 -17.44 -21.43 -2.28
CA ASP A 95 -16.03 -21.53 -1.88
C ASP A 95 -15.10 -21.61 -3.10
N ARG A 96 -15.50 -22.32 -4.16
CA ARG A 96 -14.70 -22.41 -5.39
C ARG A 96 -14.53 -21.05 -6.07
N VAL A 97 -15.60 -20.25 -6.14
CA VAL A 97 -15.57 -18.89 -6.70
C VAL A 97 -14.73 -17.96 -5.85
N VAL A 98 -14.89 -18.04 -4.53
CA VAL A 98 -14.07 -17.25 -3.58
C VAL A 98 -12.59 -17.56 -3.78
N GLN A 99 -12.22 -18.84 -3.92
CA GLN A 99 -10.83 -19.21 -4.19
C GLN A 99 -10.34 -18.72 -5.56
N GLN A 100 -11.16 -18.78 -6.59
CA GLN A 100 -10.84 -18.24 -7.91
C GLN A 100 -10.61 -16.72 -7.84
N LEU A 101 -11.56 -15.96 -7.29
CA LEU A 101 -11.45 -14.52 -7.10
C LEU A 101 -10.23 -14.11 -6.25
N LYS A 102 -9.90 -14.87 -5.19
CA LYS A 102 -8.69 -14.64 -4.38
C LYS A 102 -7.41 -14.84 -5.20
N ARG A 103 -7.37 -15.86 -6.07
CA ARG A 103 -6.24 -16.08 -6.97
C ARG A 103 -6.12 -14.95 -7.99
N SER A 104 -7.22 -14.55 -8.61
CA SER A 104 -7.24 -13.41 -9.54
C SER A 104 -6.76 -12.14 -8.84
N LEU A 105 -7.28 -11.82 -7.65
CA LEU A 105 -6.83 -10.66 -6.88
C LEU A 105 -5.33 -10.71 -6.57
N LYS A 106 -4.80 -11.87 -6.19
CA LYS A 106 -3.36 -12.05 -5.94
C LYS A 106 -2.54 -11.75 -7.20
N VAL A 107 -2.93 -12.30 -8.35
CA VAL A 107 -2.26 -12.02 -9.64
C VAL A 107 -2.33 -10.53 -9.98
N ALA A 108 -3.51 -9.92 -9.82
CA ALA A 108 -3.70 -8.50 -10.09
C ALA A 108 -2.82 -7.60 -9.22
N SER A 109 -2.79 -7.91 -7.92
CA SER A 109 -2.01 -7.16 -6.94
C SER A 109 -0.51 -7.26 -7.20
N ALA A 110 -0.02 -8.42 -7.64
CA ALA A 110 1.38 -8.61 -8.01
C ALA A 110 1.74 -7.77 -9.24
N GLN A 111 0.88 -7.73 -10.26
CA GLN A 111 1.12 -6.90 -11.45
C GLN A 111 1.10 -5.39 -11.13
N LEU A 112 0.20 -4.94 -10.26
CA LEU A 112 0.19 -3.56 -9.78
C LEU A 112 1.47 -3.22 -9.00
N ASP A 113 1.90 -4.12 -8.12
CA ASP A 113 3.12 -3.95 -7.32
C ASP A 113 4.37 -3.93 -8.22
N ASP A 114 4.45 -4.80 -9.22
CA ASP A 114 5.55 -4.79 -10.19
C ASP A 114 5.57 -3.50 -11.02
N LYS A 115 4.40 -3.01 -11.45
CA LYS A 115 4.31 -1.71 -12.14
C LYS A 115 4.73 -0.56 -11.23
N PHE A 116 4.30 -0.58 -9.97
CA PHE A 116 4.69 0.40 -8.97
C PHE A 116 6.22 0.42 -8.78
N LYS A 117 6.84 -0.75 -8.58
CA LYS A 117 8.30 -0.89 -8.48
C LYS A 117 9.02 -0.38 -9.73
N GLN A 118 8.49 -0.69 -10.92
CA GLN A 118 9.07 -0.25 -12.18
C GLN A 118 9.11 1.28 -12.26
N VAL A 119 7.95 1.93 -12.08
CA VAL A 119 7.84 3.39 -12.14
C VAL A 119 8.67 4.04 -11.04
N LEU A 120 8.64 3.50 -9.82
CA LEU A 120 9.40 4.03 -8.69
C LEU A 120 10.91 3.95 -8.94
N THR A 121 11.39 2.81 -9.45
CA THR A 121 12.81 2.60 -9.75
C THR A 121 13.31 3.55 -10.84
N GLN A 122 12.51 3.76 -11.89
CA GLN A 122 12.84 4.69 -12.97
C GLN A 122 12.99 6.13 -12.47
N ASN A 123 12.24 6.50 -11.44
CA ASN A 123 12.23 7.84 -10.83
C ASN A 123 13.05 7.95 -9.53
N SER A 124 13.84 6.92 -9.18
CA SER A 124 14.68 6.89 -7.97
C SER A 124 16.17 6.70 -8.32
N GLN A 125 16.61 7.23 -9.45
CA GLN A 125 17.99 7.14 -9.90
C GLN A 125 18.94 7.89 -8.95
N SER A 126 20.21 7.45 -8.90
CA SER A 126 21.23 8.08 -8.07
C SER A 126 21.51 9.50 -8.53
N LEU A 127 21.57 10.43 -7.58
CA LEU A 127 21.93 11.82 -7.83
C LEU A 127 23.43 12.03 -7.66
N ASP A 128 24.02 12.87 -8.51
CA ASP A 128 25.37 13.38 -8.27
C ASP A 128 25.31 14.55 -7.27
N LEU A 129 25.64 14.24 -6.01
CA LEU A 129 25.57 15.16 -4.90
C LEU A 129 26.71 16.20 -4.90
N LYS A 130 27.71 16.10 -5.79
CA LYS A 130 28.79 17.10 -5.91
C LYS A 130 28.33 18.43 -6.50
N VAL A 131 27.26 18.40 -7.31
CA VAL A 131 26.69 19.58 -7.97
C VAL A 131 25.68 20.29 -7.06
N VAL A 132 25.17 19.59 -6.05
CA VAL A 132 24.12 20.06 -5.13
C VAL A 132 24.77 20.89 -4.02
N THR A 133 25.18 22.11 -4.37
CA THR A 133 25.90 23.04 -3.48
C THR A 133 24.98 23.89 -2.60
N SER A 134 23.66 23.87 -2.83
CA SER A 134 22.72 24.63 -2.01
C SER A 134 22.15 23.81 -0.84
N VAL A 135 21.86 24.49 0.28
CA VAL A 135 21.11 23.94 1.42
C VAL A 135 19.65 23.62 1.04
N ASP A 136 19.17 24.18 -0.08
CA ASP A 136 17.76 24.17 -0.47
C ASP A 136 17.36 22.90 -1.23
N ARG A 137 16.30 22.22 -0.79
CA ARG A 137 15.78 20.97 -1.39
C ARG A 137 15.36 21.07 -2.87
N LYS A 138 15.20 22.29 -3.40
CA LYS A 138 14.72 22.57 -4.75
C LYS A 138 15.60 22.00 -5.86
N ASP A 139 16.86 21.72 -5.56
CA ASP A 139 17.80 21.16 -6.53
C ASP A 139 17.61 19.65 -6.76
N ILE A 140 16.83 18.97 -5.91
CA ILE A 140 16.56 17.54 -6.08
C ILE A 140 15.47 17.40 -7.16
N PRO A 141 15.76 16.73 -8.30
CA PRO A 141 14.77 16.50 -9.33
C PRO A 141 13.58 15.73 -8.77
N GLN A 142 12.40 16.32 -8.88
CA GLN A 142 11.16 15.65 -8.54
C GLN A 142 10.74 14.71 -9.68
N PRO A 143 10.02 13.62 -9.37
CA PRO A 143 9.43 12.77 -10.40
C PRO A 143 8.52 13.61 -11.32
N PRO A 144 8.48 13.32 -12.63
CA PRO A 144 7.58 14.00 -13.55
C PRO A 144 6.11 13.86 -13.08
N PRO A 145 5.26 14.89 -13.27
CA PRO A 145 3.88 14.87 -12.78
C PRO A 145 3.06 13.63 -13.20
N GLY A 146 3.26 13.13 -14.42
CA GLY A 146 2.60 11.91 -14.89
C GLY A 146 3.04 10.64 -14.16
N ALA A 147 4.33 10.54 -13.80
CA ALA A 147 4.83 9.43 -13.00
C ALA A 147 4.31 9.52 -11.56
N THR A 148 4.28 10.73 -10.97
CA THR A 148 3.73 10.97 -9.64
C THR A 148 2.26 10.57 -9.56
N GLN A 149 1.43 10.99 -10.50
CA GLN A 149 0.01 10.61 -10.55
C GLN A 149 -0.16 9.09 -10.65
N THR A 150 0.63 8.44 -11.50
CA THR A 150 0.61 6.98 -11.65
C THR A 150 0.99 6.30 -10.33
N LEU A 151 2.05 6.75 -9.66
CA LEU A 151 2.49 6.21 -8.37
C LEU A 151 1.44 6.38 -7.28
N VAL A 152 0.79 7.55 -7.19
CA VAL A 152 -0.29 7.81 -6.22
C VAL A 152 -1.47 6.85 -6.46
N ILE A 153 -1.88 6.68 -7.71
CA ILE A 153 -2.97 5.78 -8.07
C ILE A 153 -2.62 4.33 -7.69
N LEU A 154 -1.41 3.88 -8.02
CA LEU A 154 -0.95 2.53 -7.69
C LEU A 154 -0.85 2.32 -6.18
N ALA A 155 -0.20 3.24 -5.46
CA ALA A 155 -0.02 3.16 -4.01
C ALA A 155 -1.37 3.14 -3.27
N LYS A 156 -2.32 3.99 -3.68
CA LYS A 156 -3.68 3.99 -3.10
C LYS A 156 -4.35 2.63 -3.26
N ASN A 157 -4.33 2.06 -4.46
CA ASN A 157 -4.97 0.77 -4.72
C ASN A 157 -4.28 -0.38 -3.97
N LEU A 158 -2.95 -0.40 -3.93
CA LEU A 158 -2.18 -1.39 -3.15
C LEU A 158 -2.47 -1.28 -1.65
N ALA A 159 -2.55 -0.06 -1.11
CA ALA A 159 -2.93 0.18 0.28
C ALA A 159 -4.35 -0.30 0.59
N GLU A 160 -5.29 -0.12 -0.34
CA GLU A 160 -6.66 -0.61 -0.18
C GLU A 160 -6.75 -2.14 -0.24
N ILE A 161 -5.92 -2.80 -1.07
CA ILE A 161 -5.81 -4.26 -1.12
C ILE A 161 -5.25 -4.79 0.21
N ASP A 162 -4.18 -4.16 0.73
CA ASP A 162 -3.56 -4.57 2.00
C ASP A 162 -4.49 -4.40 3.22
N ARG A 163 -5.50 -3.53 3.13
CA ARG A 163 -6.55 -3.36 4.16
C ARG A 163 -7.66 -4.41 4.08
N ASP A 164 -7.77 -5.12 2.96
CA ASP A 164 -8.84 -6.09 2.75
C ASP A 164 -8.51 -7.41 3.47
N PRO A 165 -9.33 -7.86 4.45
CA PRO A 165 -9.06 -9.09 5.19
C PRO A 165 -9.10 -10.35 4.31
N ASN A 166 -9.72 -10.27 3.13
CA ASN A 166 -9.80 -11.39 2.21
C ASN A 166 -8.63 -11.44 1.20
N ALA A 167 -7.82 -10.38 1.13
CA ALA A 167 -6.70 -10.29 0.22
C ALA A 167 -5.39 -10.80 0.86
N THR A 168 -4.44 -11.19 0.01
CA THR A 168 -3.06 -11.42 0.47
C THR A 168 -2.34 -10.07 0.51
N PRO A 169 -1.66 -9.72 1.61
CA PRO A 169 -0.86 -8.50 1.65
C PRO A 169 0.18 -8.49 0.55
N THR A 170 0.27 -7.36 -0.16
CA THR A 170 1.19 -7.14 -1.28
C THR A 170 2.62 -6.91 -0.80
N GLY A 171 2.78 -6.24 0.35
CA GLY A 171 4.09 -5.84 0.85
C GLY A 171 4.72 -4.69 0.07
N TYR A 172 3.95 -3.96 -0.74
CA TYR A 172 4.44 -2.88 -1.61
C TYR A 172 5.21 -1.80 -0.84
N LEU A 173 4.80 -1.51 0.40
CA LEU A 173 5.47 -0.53 1.27
C LEU A 173 6.92 -0.93 1.56
N LYS A 174 7.18 -2.23 1.77
CA LYS A 174 8.55 -2.72 1.96
C LYS A 174 9.38 -2.49 0.70
N SER A 175 8.81 -2.77 -0.47
CA SER A 175 9.48 -2.53 -1.75
C SER A 175 9.72 -1.05 -2.03
N TYR A 176 8.80 -0.17 -1.63
CA TYR A 176 9.01 1.28 -1.64
C TYR A 176 10.26 1.66 -0.83
N CYS A 177 10.29 1.28 0.45
CA CYS A 177 11.42 1.55 1.35
C CYS A 177 12.73 1.00 0.78
N GLU A 178 12.69 -0.20 0.21
CA GLU A 178 13.87 -0.85 -0.35
C GLU A 178 14.46 -0.11 -1.54
N ILE A 179 13.61 0.31 -2.48
CA ILE A 179 14.02 1.04 -3.69
C ILE A 179 14.54 2.43 -3.32
N ARG A 180 13.81 3.16 -2.46
CA ARG A 180 14.17 4.53 -2.04
C ARG A 180 15.48 4.55 -1.25
N ALA A 181 15.63 3.67 -0.26
CA ALA A 181 16.87 3.53 0.49
C ALA A 181 18.06 3.19 -0.43
N SER A 182 17.87 2.30 -1.41
CA SER A 182 18.90 1.95 -2.39
C SER A 182 19.33 3.14 -3.25
N GLY A 183 18.36 3.96 -3.71
CA GLY A 183 18.65 5.19 -4.45
C GLY A 183 19.44 6.21 -3.63
N MET A 184 19.08 6.40 -2.36
CA MET A 184 19.81 7.29 -1.45
C MET A 184 21.24 6.82 -1.20
N ILE A 185 21.43 5.54 -0.86
CA ILE A 185 22.77 4.96 -0.61
C ILE A 185 23.67 5.14 -1.84
N LYS A 186 23.15 4.85 -3.04
CA LYS A 186 23.92 5.03 -4.28
C LYS A 186 24.34 6.49 -4.48
N SER A 187 23.45 7.43 -4.18
CA SER A 187 23.75 8.87 -4.26
C SER A 187 24.82 9.29 -3.25
N LEU A 188 24.77 8.74 -2.03
CA LEU A 188 25.68 9.06 -0.93
C LEU A 188 27.02 8.32 -0.98
N THR A 189 27.14 7.27 -1.79
CA THR A 189 28.33 6.40 -1.85
C THR A 189 29.63 7.18 -2.12
N PRO A 190 29.69 8.16 -3.05
CA PRO A 190 30.91 8.93 -3.28
C PRO A 190 31.34 9.75 -2.06
N LEU A 191 30.37 10.33 -1.33
CA LEU A 191 30.63 11.13 -0.13
C LEU A 191 31.08 10.24 1.03
N HIS A 192 30.42 9.09 1.22
CA HIS A 192 30.83 8.07 2.17
C HIS A 192 32.28 7.60 1.92
N GLN A 193 32.63 7.30 0.66
CA GLN A 193 34.00 6.90 0.29
C GLN A 193 35.01 8.02 0.59
N SER A 194 34.71 9.26 0.20
CA SER A 194 35.59 10.41 0.48
C SER A 194 35.77 10.68 1.97
N SER A 195 34.75 10.45 2.78
CA SER A 195 34.78 10.62 4.24
C SER A 195 35.66 9.58 4.94
N ASN A 196 35.84 8.42 4.31
CA ASN A 196 36.69 7.35 4.84
C ASN A 196 38.17 7.52 4.46
N VAL A 197 38.55 8.49 3.62
CA VAL A 197 39.96 8.75 3.30
C VAL A 197 40.61 9.54 4.43
N GLU A 198 41.86 9.22 4.78
CA GLU A 198 42.65 9.97 5.75
C GLU A 198 43.05 11.33 5.15
N LEU A 199 42.84 12.39 5.90
CA LEU A 199 43.16 13.74 5.47
C LEU A 199 44.65 13.97 5.61
N LYS A 200 45.27 14.48 4.54
CA LYS A 200 46.69 14.84 4.53
C LYS A 200 46.82 16.34 4.74
N GLY A 201 47.58 16.75 5.76
CA GLY A 201 47.89 18.16 6.02
C GLY A 201 47.05 18.78 7.15
N VAL A 202 47.05 20.12 7.20
CA VAL A 202 46.27 20.90 8.18
C VAL A 202 44.83 20.99 7.72
N TYR A 203 43.89 20.69 8.60
CA TYR A 203 42.47 20.77 8.30
C TYR A 203 41.98 22.21 8.16
N GLU A 204 41.26 22.49 7.08
CA GLU A 204 40.53 23.76 6.89
C GLU A 204 39.05 23.57 7.26
N LYS A 205 38.50 24.50 8.06
CA LYS A 205 37.08 24.48 8.44
C LYS A 205 36.19 24.50 7.19
N GLY A 206 35.17 23.66 7.15
CA GLY A 206 34.22 23.51 6.04
C GLY A 206 34.71 22.59 4.91
N SER A 207 35.99 22.18 4.91
CA SER A 207 36.55 21.29 3.87
C SER A 207 36.25 19.80 4.11
N GLY A 208 35.57 19.47 5.23
CA GLY A 208 35.34 18.10 5.66
C GLY A 208 34.38 17.33 4.74
N PRO A 209 34.80 16.22 4.09
CA PRO A 209 33.89 15.41 3.25
C PRO A 209 32.71 14.84 4.05
N PHE A 210 32.89 14.59 5.36
CA PHE A 210 31.83 14.12 6.24
C PHE A 210 30.76 15.18 6.53
N ILE A 211 31.11 16.47 6.47
CA ILE A 211 30.14 17.56 6.65
C ILE A 211 29.23 17.63 5.44
N LEU A 212 29.81 17.60 4.23
CA LEU A 212 29.03 17.55 2.99
C LEU A 212 28.16 16.28 2.94
N TYR A 213 28.67 15.15 3.44
CA TYR A 213 27.89 13.92 3.59
C TYR A 213 26.68 14.12 4.51
N THR A 214 26.89 14.74 5.68
CA THR A 214 25.83 14.99 6.68
C THR A 214 24.74 15.92 6.13
N ILE A 215 25.14 17.04 5.51
CA ILE A 215 24.21 18.01 4.91
C ILE A 215 23.40 17.34 3.78
N SER A 216 24.09 16.55 2.94
CA SER A 216 23.45 15.85 1.82
C SER A 216 22.48 14.77 2.30
N LEU A 217 22.82 14.03 3.36
CA LEU A 217 21.92 13.05 3.98
C LEU A 217 20.64 13.71 4.49
N LEU A 218 20.78 14.79 5.27
CA LEU A 218 19.64 15.55 5.79
C LEU A 218 18.74 16.07 4.67
N LYS A 219 19.34 16.56 3.58
CA LYS A 219 18.63 17.04 2.40
C LYS A 219 17.81 15.93 1.73
N LEU A 220 18.39 14.74 1.59
CA LEU A 220 17.70 13.57 1.04
C LEU A 220 16.59 13.06 1.98
N CYS A 221 16.80 13.07 3.30
CA CYS A 221 15.76 12.71 4.27
C CYS A 221 14.55 13.66 4.16
N ARG A 222 14.77 14.97 4.11
CA ARG A 222 13.67 15.94 3.92
C ARG A 222 12.89 15.71 2.64
N ASN A 223 13.60 15.52 1.54
CA ASN A 223 12.97 15.24 0.26
C ASN A 223 12.18 13.92 0.27
N GLU A 224 12.63 12.92 1.01
CA GLU A 224 11.89 11.68 1.18
C GLU A 224 10.60 11.86 1.98
N ALA A 225 10.63 12.69 3.03
CA ALA A 225 9.42 13.01 3.78
C ALA A 225 8.38 13.67 2.87
N ASP A 226 8.79 14.67 2.06
CA ASP A 226 7.91 15.34 1.10
C ASP A 226 7.36 14.37 0.03
N LEU A 227 8.22 13.48 -0.49
CA LEU A 227 7.83 12.51 -1.50
C LEU A 227 6.88 11.46 -0.93
N ALA A 228 7.15 10.95 0.27
CA ALA A 228 6.29 9.99 0.94
C ALA A 228 4.91 10.61 1.21
N ASP A 229 4.87 11.87 1.69
CA ASP A 229 3.62 12.62 1.90
C ASP A 229 2.82 12.79 0.60
N THR A 230 3.52 13.01 -0.51
CA THR A 230 2.87 13.14 -1.83
C THR A 230 2.31 11.81 -2.34
N LEU A 231 3.01 10.69 -2.11
CA LEU A 231 2.71 9.40 -2.75
C LEU A 231 1.84 8.46 -1.92
N LEU A 232 1.95 8.50 -0.59
CA LEU A 232 1.43 7.47 0.31
C LEU A 232 0.32 8.01 1.22
N ASP A 233 -0.46 7.09 1.80
CA ASP A 233 -1.47 7.46 2.79
C ASP A 233 -0.80 7.97 4.08
N SER A 234 -1.33 9.07 4.63
CA SER A 234 -1.00 9.66 5.93
C SER A 234 -0.67 8.64 7.05
N LYS A 235 -1.42 7.53 7.10
CA LYS A 235 -1.26 6.49 8.13
C LYS A 235 0.02 5.66 8.00
N LEU A 236 0.64 5.66 6.81
CA LEU A 236 1.81 4.88 6.48
C LEU A 236 3.10 5.72 6.44
N LEU A 237 2.99 7.05 6.55
CA LEU A 237 4.11 7.97 6.35
C LEU A 237 5.27 7.71 7.30
N SER A 238 5.01 7.54 8.60
CA SER A 238 6.07 7.29 9.58
C SER A 238 6.85 6.01 9.28
N LEU A 239 6.13 4.94 8.92
CA LEU A 239 6.73 3.65 8.59
C LEU A 239 7.49 3.70 7.27
N ALA A 240 6.94 4.38 6.25
CA ALA A 240 7.57 4.57 4.96
C ALA A 240 8.87 5.36 5.09
N PHE A 241 8.79 6.51 5.77
CA PHE A 241 9.90 7.41 5.98
C PHE A 241 11.04 6.73 6.74
N MET A 242 10.74 6.15 7.91
CA MET A 242 11.76 5.44 8.70
C MET A 242 12.34 4.25 7.94
N GLY A 243 11.51 3.50 7.21
CA GLY A 243 11.98 2.37 6.40
C GLY A 243 12.91 2.78 5.26
N SER A 244 12.68 3.93 4.64
CA SER A 244 13.51 4.47 3.55
C SER A 244 14.86 5.01 4.03
N ILE A 245 14.90 5.68 5.20
CA ILE A 245 16.09 6.40 5.65
C ILE A 245 17.00 5.59 6.59
N MET A 246 16.51 4.51 7.20
CA MET A 246 17.25 3.76 8.22
C MET A 246 18.63 3.31 7.73
N ARG A 247 18.68 2.66 6.56
CA ARG A 247 19.95 2.14 6.01
C ARG A 247 20.96 3.26 5.67
N PRO A 248 20.58 4.36 5.00
CA PRO A 248 21.44 5.54 4.87
C PRO A 248 21.98 6.08 6.20
N ILE A 249 21.14 6.16 7.22
CA ILE A 249 21.54 6.66 8.55
C ILE A 249 22.53 5.70 9.21
N GLU A 250 22.29 4.40 9.18
CA GLU A 250 23.21 3.40 9.71
C GLU A 250 24.61 3.51 9.06
N GLN A 251 24.67 3.69 7.74
CA GLN A 251 25.92 3.91 7.02
C GLN A 251 26.62 5.21 7.46
N TRP A 252 25.86 6.28 7.65
CA TRP A 252 26.37 7.56 8.14
C TRP A 252 26.92 7.45 9.57
N VAL A 253 26.19 6.81 10.49
CA VAL A 253 26.62 6.57 11.87
C VAL A 253 27.91 5.76 11.90
N GLU A 254 28.02 4.68 11.12
CA GLU A 254 29.24 3.88 11.11
C GLU A 254 30.43 4.67 10.55
N THR A 255 30.21 5.51 9.53
CA THR A 255 31.24 6.40 8.98
C THR A 255 31.74 7.38 10.06
N GLY A 256 30.83 8.00 10.81
CA GLY A 256 31.19 8.91 11.91
C GLY A 256 31.99 8.21 13.02
N ARG A 257 31.63 6.96 13.35
CA ARG A 257 32.39 6.13 14.32
C ARG A 257 33.80 5.80 13.82
N ILE A 258 33.96 5.50 12.53
CA ILE A 258 35.27 5.23 11.92
C ILE A 258 36.16 6.46 12.01
N ILE A 259 35.64 7.64 11.64
CA ILE A 259 36.37 8.91 11.73
C ILE A 259 36.79 9.18 13.17
N THR A 260 35.86 9.05 14.12
CA THR A 260 36.14 9.27 15.55
C THR A 260 37.25 8.33 16.06
N ARG A 261 37.17 7.03 15.73
CA ARG A 261 38.20 6.05 16.09
C ARG A 261 39.56 6.35 15.46
N ARG A 262 39.60 6.91 14.24
CA ARG A 262 40.83 7.30 13.56
C ARG A 262 41.51 8.48 14.25
N VAL A 263 40.76 9.56 14.48
CA VAL A 263 41.28 10.77 15.12
C VAL A 263 41.82 10.46 16.52
N LEU A 264 41.12 9.60 17.29
CA LEU A 264 41.57 9.15 18.61
C LEU A 264 42.87 8.33 18.60
N LYS A 265 43.18 7.63 17.49
CA LYS A 265 44.42 6.83 17.37
C LYS A 265 45.60 7.67 16.91
N THR A 266 45.39 8.59 15.99
CA THR A 266 46.47 9.32 15.32
C THR A 266 46.85 10.61 16.06
N TYR A 267 45.99 11.14 16.96
CA TYR A 267 46.19 12.43 17.67
C TYR A 267 46.73 13.53 16.74
N SER A 268 46.16 13.61 15.53
CA SER A 268 46.71 14.39 14.41
C SER A 268 45.96 15.70 14.16
N SER A 269 46.36 16.42 13.11
CA SER A 269 45.69 17.59 12.55
C SER A 269 44.22 17.38 12.16
N GLU A 270 43.71 16.14 12.21
CA GLU A 270 42.31 15.80 11.96
C GLU A 270 41.36 16.11 13.13
N VAL A 271 41.87 16.48 14.32
CA VAL A 271 40.99 16.86 15.46
C VAL A 271 40.06 18.03 15.10
N GLY A 272 40.52 18.95 14.25
CA GLY A 272 39.69 20.04 13.72
C GLY A 272 38.44 19.57 12.98
N VAL A 273 38.49 18.39 12.36
CA VAL A 273 37.35 17.77 11.66
C VAL A 273 36.25 17.42 12.66
N LEU A 274 36.60 16.86 13.83
CA LEU A 274 35.59 16.49 14.82
C LEU A 274 34.88 17.71 15.37
N PHE A 275 35.60 18.82 15.64
CA PHE A 275 34.98 20.05 16.10
C PHE A 275 34.03 20.63 15.06
N ASP A 276 34.43 20.66 13.79
CA ASP A 276 33.59 21.20 12.71
C ASP A 276 32.38 20.30 12.44
N VAL A 277 32.52 18.97 12.57
CA VAL A 277 31.40 18.03 12.50
C VAL A 277 30.44 18.22 13.67
N ILE A 278 30.93 18.42 14.88
CA ILE A 278 30.08 18.72 16.05
C ILE A 278 29.33 20.02 15.84
N GLU A 279 30.00 21.09 15.40
CA GLU A 279 29.38 22.38 15.12
C GLU A 279 28.34 22.29 13.99
N ALA A 280 28.62 21.52 12.94
CA ALA A 280 27.68 21.27 11.86
C ALA A 280 26.46 20.46 12.33
N LEU A 281 26.65 19.47 13.21
CA LEU A 281 25.55 18.69 13.77
C LEU A 281 24.67 19.53 14.69
N ASP A 282 25.28 20.34 15.54
CA ASP A 282 24.59 21.24 16.47
C ASP A 282 23.79 22.32 15.70
N SER A 283 24.40 22.91 14.68
CA SER A 283 23.74 23.85 13.76
C SER A 283 22.56 23.23 13.02
N ASN A 284 22.60 21.91 12.77
CA ASN A 284 21.52 21.18 12.12
C ASN A 284 20.57 20.50 13.12
N MET A 285 20.71 20.67 14.43
CA MET A 285 19.88 19.97 15.42
C MET A 285 18.39 20.24 15.22
N ASN A 286 18.01 21.51 15.00
CA ASN A 286 16.62 21.88 14.68
C ASN A 286 16.12 21.21 13.38
N THR A 287 17.02 20.99 12.42
CA THR A 287 16.72 20.25 11.18
C THR A 287 16.47 18.78 11.48
N PHE A 288 17.29 18.16 12.32
CA PHE A 288 17.05 16.78 12.78
C PHE A 288 15.71 16.67 13.51
N GLU A 289 15.43 17.55 14.47
CA GLU A 289 14.15 17.56 15.18
C GLU A 289 12.96 17.73 14.23
N SER A 290 13.06 18.59 13.21
CA SER A 290 11.99 18.76 12.21
C SER A 290 11.75 17.54 11.31
N VAL A 291 12.77 16.68 11.15
CA VAL A 291 12.75 15.54 10.23
C VAL A 291 12.42 14.24 10.98
N PHE A 292 12.81 14.13 12.24
CA PHE A 292 12.73 12.91 13.04
C PHE A 292 11.80 13.00 14.25
N GLY A 293 11.38 14.21 14.65
CA GLY A 293 10.41 14.46 15.74
C GLY A 293 8.97 14.43 15.26
#